data_AF-A0A6L2KQP3-F1
#
_entry.id   AF-A0A6L2KQP3-F1
#
_cell.length_a   1.000
_cell.length_b   1.000
_cell.length_c   1.000
_cell.angle_alpha   90.00
_cell.angle_beta   90.00
_cell.angle_gamma   90.00
#
_symmetry.space_group_name_H-M   'P 1'
#
loop_
_entity.id
_entity.type
_entity.pdbx_description
1 polymer ?
#
loop_
_entity_poly.entity_id
_entity_poly.type
_entity_poly.pdbx_seq_one_letter_code
_entity_poly.pdbx_strand_id
1 'polypeptide(L)'
;MSLSLAKNFMFVGADNRPPMRDKTKYNSWESYMPLYIKGKEHGKLLVDLVLNGPFQYGKIIEPGNETTPATVRARTYIHLTNKEKIRESFGIKATNIVLQGLSQDIYNLVNHNEHAKQIWDKVKLLIQGSELSLQERESKL
;
A
#
# COMPACT_ATOMS: atom_id res chain seq x y z
N MET A 1 -33.26 -24.03 13.66
CA MET A 1 -32.73 -23.39 12.43
C MET A 1 -33.65 -22.24 12.04
N SER A 2 -33.19 -21.00 12.24
CA SER A 2 -33.60 -19.85 11.42
C SER A 2 -32.55 -18.76 11.65
N LEU A 3 -31.58 -18.67 10.72
CA LEU A 3 -30.61 -17.58 10.69
C LEU A 3 -31.39 -16.31 10.31
N SER A 4 -31.71 -15.48 11.29
CA SER A 4 -32.36 -14.19 11.05
C SER A 4 -31.41 -13.26 10.30
N LEU A 5 -31.89 -12.81 9.14
CA LEU A 5 -31.35 -11.94 8.09
C LEU A 5 -30.88 -10.53 8.53
N ALA A 6 -30.46 -10.32 9.77
CA ALA A 6 -30.21 -8.98 10.31
C ALA A 6 -28.75 -8.78 10.72
N LYS A 7 -27.88 -8.59 9.74
CA LYS A 7 -26.62 -7.85 9.94
C LYS A 7 -26.13 -7.12 8.68
N ASN A 8 -27.07 -6.74 7.81
CA ASN A 8 -26.85 -5.66 6.85
C ASN A 8 -27.11 -4.33 7.57
N PHE A 9 -26.23 -3.98 8.51
CA PHE A 9 -26.24 -2.65 9.11
C PHE A 9 -25.58 -1.69 8.13
N MET A 10 -26.39 -1.13 7.25
CA MET A 10 -26.07 0.05 6.46
C MET A 10 -25.67 1.18 7.41
N PHE A 11 -24.37 1.43 7.54
CA PHE A 11 -23.87 2.61 8.23
C PHE A 11 -23.96 3.80 7.28
N VAL A 12 -25.18 4.30 7.07
CA VAL A 12 -25.42 5.59 6.45
C VAL A 12 -25.08 6.64 7.50
N GLY A 13 -23.82 7.10 7.48
CA GLY A 13 -23.45 8.29 8.24
C GLY A 13 -21.98 8.52 8.57
N ALA A 14 -21.09 7.52 8.59
CA ALA A 14 -19.76 7.79 9.14
C ALA A 14 -18.61 6.94 8.54
N ASP A 15 -17.50 7.62 8.33
CA ASP A 15 -16.20 7.14 7.84
C ASP A 15 -16.23 6.36 6.52
N ASN A 16 -16.00 7.06 5.40
CA ASN A 16 -15.70 6.48 4.08
C ASN A 16 -14.34 5.72 4.06
N ARG A 17 -13.83 5.25 5.20
CA ARG A 17 -12.63 4.42 5.29
C ARG A 17 -12.99 2.97 4.99
N PRO A 18 -12.22 2.24 4.17
CA PRO A 18 -12.29 0.79 4.09
C PRO A 18 -11.54 0.23 5.32
N PRO A 19 -12.21 -0.11 6.43
CA PRO A 19 -11.50 -0.31 7.67
C PRO A 19 -11.20 -1.80 7.83
N MET A 20 -9.93 -2.18 7.69
CA MET A 20 -9.44 -3.42 8.30
C MET A 20 -9.35 -3.19 9.81
N ARG A 21 -10.49 -3.25 10.51
CA ARG A 21 -10.54 -2.98 11.97
C ARG A 21 -9.71 -3.98 12.78
N ASP A 22 -9.66 -5.23 12.34
CA ASP A 22 -8.85 -6.30 12.90
C ASP A 22 -8.36 -7.25 11.79
N LYS A 23 -7.42 -8.15 12.13
CA LYS A 23 -6.80 -9.09 11.17
C LYS A 23 -7.79 -10.05 10.50
N THR A 24 -8.91 -10.39 11.15
CA THR A 24 -9.93 -11.31 10.60
C THR A 24 -10.68 -10.70 9.40
N LYS A 25 -10.59 -9.38 9.22
CA LYS A 25 -11.19 -8.66 8.10
C LYS A 25 -10.23 -8.45 6.93
N TYR A 26 -9.05 -9.06 6.96
CA TYR A 26 -8.05 -8.89 5.90
C TYR A 26 -8.60 -9.27 4.52
N ASN A 27 -9.26 -10.43 4.36
CA ASN A 27 -9.79 -10.86 3.05
C ASN A 27 -10.82 -9.86 2.48
N SER A 28 -11.65 -9.27 3.36
CA SER A 28 -12.58 -8.21 2.98
C SER A 28 -11.83 -6.94 2.57
N TRP A 29 -10.79 -6.56 3.32
CA TRP A 29 -9.96 -5.41 3.01
C TRP A 29 -9.18 -5.59 1.69
N GLU A 30 -8.52 -6.74 1.46
CA GLU A 30 -7.76 -7.03 0.24
C GLU A 30 -8.67 -6.96 -1.00
N SER A 31 -9.90 -7.46 -0.90
CA SER A 31 -10.88 -7.42 -1.99
C SER A 31 -11.49 -6.03 -2.21
N TYR A 32 -11.78 -5.30 -1.14
CA TYR A 32 -12.51 -4.03 -1.20
C TYR A 32 -11.61 -2.83 -1.45
N MET A 33 -10.39 -2.83 -0.91
CA MET A 33 -9.49 -1.67 -0.94
C MET A 33 -9.15 -1.21 -2.37
N PRO A 34 -8.84 -2.09 -3.34
CA PRO A 34 -8.62 -1.67 -4.72
C PRO A 34 -9.88 -1.07 -5.36
N LEU A 35 -11.08 -1.60 -5.05
CA LEU A 35 -12.36 -1.07 -5.56
C LEU A 35 -12.64 0.32 -4.99
N TYR A 36 -12.41 0.50 -3.70
CA TYR A 36 -12.53 1.79 -3.02
C TYR A 36 -11.61 2.85 -3.64
N ILE A 37 -10.33 2.51 -3.84
CA ILE A 37 -9.35 3.41 -4.47
C ILE A 37 -9.76 3.73 -5.91
N LYS A 38 -10.24 2.73 -6.67
CA LYS A 38 -10.70 2.90 -8.06
C LYS A 38 -11.88 3.88 -8.17
N GLY A 39 -12.71 3.98 -7.14
CA GLY A 39 -13.81 4.95 -7.06
C GLY A 39 -13.40 6.40 -6.76
N LYS A 40 -12.12 6.64 -6.40
CA LYS A 40 -11.60 8.01 -6.18
C LYS A 40 -11.16 8.66 -7.49
N GLU A 41 -10.98 9.98 -7.42
CA GLU A 41 -10.29 10.73 -8.47
C GLU A 41 -8.92 10.12 -8.76
N HIS A 42 -8.61 9.94 -10.06
CA HIS A 42 -7.42 9.23 -10.54
C HIS A 42 -7.28 7.78 -10.03
N GLY A 43 -8.39 7.13 -9.66
CA GLY A 43 -8.40 5.81 -9.02
C GLY A 43 -7.62 4.73 -9.76
N LYS A 44 -7.64 4.71 -11.11
CA LYS A 44 -6.83 3.77 -11.90
C LYS A 44 -5.32 3.92 -11.65
N LEU A 45 -4.82 5.16 -11.59
CA LEU A 45 -3.40 5.44 -11.32
C LEU A 45 -3.04 5.10 -9.87
N LEU A 46 -3.93 5.40 -8.92
CA LEU A 46 -3.72 5.07 -7.52
C LEU A 46 -3.64 3.54 -7.32
N VAL A 47 -4.54 2.76 -7.95
CA VAL A 47 -4.48 1.29 -7.91
C VAL A 47 -3.19 0.78 -8.54
N ASP A 48 -2.75 1.34 -9.67
CA ASP A 48 -1.47 0.99 -10.31
C ASP A 48 -0.29 1.17 -9.34
N LEU A 49 -0.23 2.29 -8.63
CA LEU A 49 0.83 2.57 -7.66
C LEU A 49 0.81 1.63 -6.44
N VAL A 50 -0.38 1.21 -6.01
CA VAL A 50 -0.53 0.24 -4.91
C VAL A 50 -0.10 -1.16 -5.32
N LEU A 51 -0.43 -1.60 -6.54
CA LEU A 51 -0.24 -2.99 -6.96
C LEU A 51 1.09 -3.23 -7.70
N ASN A 52 1.55 -2.24 -8.47
CA ASN A 52 2.74 -2.36 -9.32
C ASN A 52 3.94 -1.57 -8.78
N GLY A 53 3.72 -0.68 -7.81
CA GLY A 53 4.80 0.04 -7.14
C GLY A 53 4.90 1.52 -7.47
N PRO A 54 5.72 2.24 -6.68
CA PRO A 54 5.88 3.68 -6.79
C PRO A 54 6.62 4.08 -8.08
N PHE A 55 6.67 5.38 -8.32
CA PHE A 55 7.66 5.95 -9.22
C PHE A 55 9.08 5.62 -8.73
N GLN A 56 9.98 5.23 -9.64
CA GLN A 56 11.37 4.95 -9.33
C GLN A 56 12.26 6.07 -9.88
N TYR A 57 13.12 6.63 -9.03
CA TYR A 57 14.13 7.58 -9.48
C TYR A 57 15.13 6.89 -10.40
N GLY A 58 15.25 7.40 -11.63
CA GLY A 58 16.29 6.96 -12.55
C GLY A 58 17.69 7.39 -12.09
N LYS A 59 18.71 7.01 -12.86
CA LYS A 59 20.09 7.44 -12.63
C LYS A 59 20.49 8.52 -13.63
N ILE A 60 21.37 9.42 -13.23
CA ILE A 60 22.05 10.38 -14.11
C ILE A 60 23.55 10.07 -14.10
N ILE A 61 24.15 10.17 -15.29
CA ILE A 61 25.59 10.08 -15.48
C ILE A 61 26.10 11.51 -15.39
N GLU A 62 26.94 11.78 -14.39
CA GLU A 62 27.70 13.02 -14.34
C GLU A 62 29.00 12.79 -15.11
N PRO A 63 29.22 13.54 -16.21
CA PRO A 63 30.43 13.39 -17.00
C PRO A 63 31.65 13.71 -16.13
N GLY A 64 32.67 12.86 -16.23
CA GLY A 64 33.97 13.10 -15.65
C GLY A 64 34.72 14.20 -16.42
N ASN A 65 35.85 14.62 -15.87
CA ASN A 65 36.80 15.52 -16.55
C ASN A 65 38.15 14.83 -16.74
N GLU A 66 39.16 15.56 -17.23
CA GLU A 66 40.50 15.02 -17.52
C GLU A 66 41.17 14.31 -16.32
N THR A 67 40.74 14.60 -15.09
CA THR A 67 41.29 14.05 -13.85
C THR A 67 40.30 13.22 -13.03
N THR A 68 39.05 13.07 -13.47
CA THR A 68 38.01 12.33 -12.70
C THR A 68 37.14 11.45 -13.59
N PRO A 69 36.81 10.21 -13.17
CA PRO A 69 35.91 9.34 -13.91
C PRO A 69 34.47 9.86 -13.85
N ALA A 70 33.69 9.56 -14.88
CA ALA A 70 32.25 9.79 -14.86
C ALA A 70 31.61 9.02 -13.70
N THR A 71 30.69 9.68 -12.99
CA THR A 71 30.00 9.08 -11.85
C THR A 71 28.53 8.88 -12.16
N VAL A 72 27.92 7.89 -11.53
CA VAL A 72 26.49 7.63 -11.67
C VAL A 72 25.84 7.93 -10.33
N ARG A 73 24.92 8.90 -10.30
CA ARG A 73 24.12 9.21 -9.11
C ARG A 73 22.63 9.08 -9.38
N ALA A 74 21.85 8.92 -8.32
CA ALA A 74 20.39 8.89 -8.42
C ALA A 74 19.86 10.28 -8.85
N ARG A 75 18.84 10.30 -9.71
CA ARG A 75 18.06 11.51 -9.97
C ARG A 75 17.43 11.96 -8.67
N THR A 76 17.37 13.27 -8.50
CA THR A 76 16.63 13.92 -7.42
C THR A 76 15.37 14.58 -7.99
N TYR A 77 14.48 15.06 -7.12
CA TYR A 77 13.21 15.68 -7.50
C TYR A 77 13.34 16.79 -8.56
N ILE A 78 14.40 17.59 -8.51
CA ILE A 78 14.65 18.69 -9.46
C ILE A 78 14.82 18.20 -10.91
N HIS A 79 15.31 16.97 -11.08
CA HIS A 79 15.56 16.36 -12.38
C HIS A 79 14.30 15.70 -12.96
N LEU A 80 13.19 15.66 -12.23
CA LEU A 80 11.95 15.01 -12.66
C LEU A 80 11.17 15.89 -13.64
N THR A 81 10.63 15.27 -14.68
CA THR A 81 9.63 15.87 -15.56
C THR A 81 8.33 16.15 -14.79
N ASN A 82 7.48 17.03 -15.31
CA ASN A 82 6.18 17.32 -14.69
C ASN A 82 5.33 16.05 -14.50
N LYS A 83 5.35 15.13 -15.48
CA LYS A 83 4.63 13.86 -15.41
C LYS A 83 5.16 12.95 -14.28
N GLU A 84 6.47 12.90 -14.08
CA GLU A 84 7.10 12.11 -13.01
C GLU A 84 6.79 12.70 -11.64
N LYS A 85 6.87 14.03 -11.48
CA LYS A 85 6.47 14.72 -10.23
C LYS A 85 5.01 14.47 -9.88
N ILE A 86 4.13 14.50 -10.89
CA ILE A 86 2.71 14.15 -10.71
C ILE A 86 2.59 12.70 -10.22
N ARG A 87 3.26 11.75 -10.86
CA ARG A 87 3.21 10.33 -10.46
C ARG A 87 3.75 10.10 -9.04
N GLU A 88 4.81 10.79 -8.65
CA GLU A 88 5.40 10.74 -7.30
C GLU A 88 4.42 11.27 -6.25
N SER A 89 3.78 12.41 -6.52
CA SER A 89 2.72 12.98 -5.66
C SER A 89 1.52 12.02 -5.49
N PHE A 90 1.10 11.35 -6.57
CA PHE A 90 0.09 10.31 -6.48
C PHE A 90 0.57 9.08 -5.69
N GLY A 91 1.87 8.79 -5.71
CA GLY A 91 2.49 7.75 -4.89
C GLY A 91 2.28 8.02 -3.40
N ILE A 92 2.54 9.25 -2.95
CA ILE A 92 2.27 9.69 -1.57
C ILE A 92 0.78 9.56 -1.24
N LYS A 93 -0.11 9.98 -2.15
CA LYS A 93 -1.57 9.85 -1.97
C LYS A 93 -2.00 8.38 -1.85
N ALA A 94 -1.43 7.49 -2.66
CA ALA A 94 -1.69 6.06 -2.59
C ALA A 94 -1.21 5.47 -1.25
N THR A 95 -0.01 5.83 -0.80
CA THR A 95 0.54 5.40 0.50
C THR A 95 -0.41 5.80 1.64
N ASN A 96 -0.84 7.07 1.67
CA ASN A 96 -1.75 7.57 2.69
C ASN A 96 -3.10 6.82 2.69
N ILE A 97 -3.66 6.55 1.51
CA ILE A 97 -4.93 5.81 1.43
C ILE A 97 -4.76 4.38 1.98
N VAL A 98 -3.68 3.66 1.59
CA VAL A 98 -3.41 2.31 2.10
C VAL A 98 -3.30 2.31 3.62
N LEU A 99 -2.49 3.22 4.20
CA LEU A 99 -2.31 3.32 5.65
C LEU A 99 -3.61 3.62 6.40
N GLN A 100 -4.46 4.49 5.86
CA GLN A 100 -5.76 4.82 6.45
C GLN A 100 -6.73 3.63 6.50
N GLY A 101 -6.53 2.62 5.65
CA GLY A 101 -7.33 1.41 5.65
C GLY A 101 -6.90 0.35 6.68
N LEU A 102 -5.77 0.55 7.37
CA LEU A 102 -5.19 -0.44 8.29
C LEU A 102 -5.69 -0.26 9.73
N SER A 103 -5.70 -1.34 10.51
CA SER A 103 -5.84 -1.27 11.97
C SER A 103 -4.58 -0.65 12.59
N GLN A 104 -4.72 -0.12 13.81
CA GLN A 104 -3.61 0.50 14.52
C GLN A 104 -2.39 -0.45 14.69
N ASP A 105 -2.63 -1.71 15.02
CA ASP A 105 -1.56 -2.70 15.21
C ASP A 105 -0.78 -2.96 13.93
N ILE A 106 -1.49 -3.11 12.81
CA ILE A 106 -0.86 -3.33 11.51
C ILE A 106 -0.15 -2.06 11.04
N TYR A 107 -0.77 -0.89 11.22
CA TYR A 107 -0.16 0.40 10.92
C TYR A 107 1.18 0.56 11.62
N ASN A 108 1.27 0.28 12.92
CA ASN A 108 2.51 0.40 13.70
C ASN A 108 3.63 -0.50 13.15
N LEU A 109 3.29 -1.66 12.58
CA LEU A 109 4.27 -2.58 12.00
C LEU A 109 4.77 -2.14 10.62
N VAL A 110 3.98 -1.37 9.87
CA VAL A 110 4.29 -1.03 8.47
C VAL A 110 4.52 0.46 8.23
N ASN A 111 4.36 1.33 9.23
CA ASN A 111 4.48 2.80 9.09
C ASN A 111 5.87 3.29 8.66
N HIS A 112 6.92 2.48 8.81
CA HIS A 112 8.28 2.79 8.35
C HIS A 112 8.49 2.57 6.84
N ASN A 113 7.47 2.10 6.12
CA ASN A 113 7.56 1.85 4.69
C ASN A 113 7.13 3.07 3.90
N GLU A 114 7.93 3.41 2.90
CA GLU A 114 7.78 4.65 2.15
C GLU A 114 6.67 4.56 1.09
N HIS A 115 6.45 3.36 0.55
CA HIS A 115 5.61 3.19 -0.63
C HIS A 115 4.42 2.27 -0.41
N ALA A 116 3.28 2.64 -1.00
CA ALA A 116 2.01 1.93 -0.91
C ALA A 116 2.14 0.43 -1.23
N LYS A 117 2.92 0.07 -2.25
CA LYS A 117 3.16 -1.32 -2.63
C LYS A 117 3.93 -2.12 -1.57
N GLN A 118 4.96 -1.53 -0.97
CA GLN A 118 5.71 -2.18 0.11
C GLN A 118 4.82 -2.42 1.32
N ILE A 119 3.97 -1.44 1.66
CA ILE A 119 2.97 -1.58 2.72
C ILE A 119 2.00 -2.70 2.37
N TRP A 120 1.42 -2.67 1.18
CA TRP A 120 0.47 -3.68 0.70
C TRP A 120 1.03 -5.10 0.81
N ASP A 121 2.24 -5.32 0.31
CA ASP A 121 2.89 -6.63 0.35
C ASP A 121 3.25 -7.07 1.77
N LYS A 122 3.72 -6.16 2.62
CA LYS A 122 4.02 -6.48 4.03
C LYS A 122 2.75 -6.83 4.80
N VAL A 123 1.64 -6.13 4.59
CA VAL A 123 0.35 -6.47 5.22
C VAL A 123 -0.07 -7.87 4.82
N LYS A 124 0.02 -8.21 3.52
CA LYS A 124 -0.26 -9.55 3.01
C LYS A 124 0.60 -10.62 3.68
N LEU A 125 1.91 -10.39 3.77
CA LEU A 125 2.85 -11.31 4.43
C LEU A 125 2.56 -11.47 5.93
N LEU A 126 2.24 -10.39 6.65
CA LEU A 126 1.93 -10.44 8.08
C LEU A 126 0.69 -11.28 8.39
N ILE A 127 -0.30 -11.26 7.50
CA ILE A 127 -1.53 -12.04 7.67
C ILE A 127 -1.31 -13.50 7.26
N GLN A 128 -0.71 -13.75 6.08
CA GLN A 128 -0.44 -15.11 5.60
C GLN A 128 0.60 -15.85 6.46
N GLY A 129 1.62 -15.15 6.95
CA GLY A 129 2.60 -15.72 7.89
C GLY A 129 2.01 -16.03 9.27
N SER A 130 0.90 -15.39 9.64
CA SER A 130 0.19 -15.72 10.88
C SER A 130 -0.65 -16.99 10.78
N GLU A 131 -1.15 -17.33 9.58
CA GLU A 131 -1.91 -18.58 9.32
C GLU A 131 -1.01 -19.82 9.39
N LEU A 132 0.23 -19.75 8.89
CA LEU A 132 1.21 -20.85 8.99
C LEU A 132 1.51 -21.23 10.46
N SER A 133 1.45 -20.28 11.38
CA SER A 133 1.77 -20.52 12.79
C SER A 133 0.68 -21.24 13.59
N LEU A 134 -0.56 -21.32 13.09
CA LEU A 134 -1.66 -21.93 13.83
C LEU A 134 -1.70 -23.44 13.57
N GLN A 135 -1.54 -23.85 12.31
CA GLN A 135 -1.49 -25.26 11.91
C GLN A 135 -0.19 -25.96 12.39
N GLU A 136 0.95 -25.27 12.38
CA GLU A 136 2.23 -25.80 12.94
C GLU A 136 2.24 -25.88 14.47
N ARG A 137 1.38 -25.12 15.16
CA ARG A 137 1.19 -25.20 16.62
C ARG A 137 0.22 -26.32 16.99
N GLU A 138 -0.83 -26.52 16.20
CA GLU A 138 -1.79 -27.61 16.40
C GLU A 138 -1.23 -28.98 16.01
N SER A 139 -0.31 -29.06 15.04
CA SER A 139 0.34 -30.33 14.67
C SER A 139 1.41 -30.80 15.66
N LYS A 140 1.63 -30.06 16.74
CA LYS A 140 2.63 -30.34 17.80
C LYS A 140 1.99 -30.55 19.18
N LEU A 141 0.67 -30.66 19.23
CA LEU A 141 -0.13 -31.10 20.38
C LEU A 141 -0.74 -32.47 20.07
#